data_AF-A0AA90QIJ3-F1
#
_entry.id   AF-A0AA90QIJ3-F1
#
_cell.length_a   1.000
_cell.length_b   1.000
_cell.length_c   1.000
_cell.angle_alpha   90.00
_cell.angle_beta   90.00
_cell.angle_gamma   90.00
#
_symmetry.space_group_name_H-M   'P 1'
#
loop_
_entity.id
_entity.type
_entity.pdbx_description
1 polymer ?
#
loop_
_entity_poly.entity_id
_entity_poly.type
_entity_poly.pdbx_seq_one_letter_code
_entity_poly.pdbx_strand_id
1 'polypeptide(L)'
;MVTMTPERENEYNELLGYVAFFATIVWRIDPASPTHPANVIEGIVQQFGKSKALVGLRQAANDTFEETSNWNSEARAVADDGFRAAGVVTVSEIIRRYSMSYKRIVKRGFIKNDTEYYVINAILVNQGSAISDHERASLQRLTEAFEEKA
;
A
#
# COMPACT_ATOMS: atom_id res chain seq x y z
N MET A 1 -25.67 -0.78 1.75
CA MET A 1 -24.25 -0.50 1.99
C MET A 1 -23.61 -1.76 2.54
N VAL A 2 -22.55 -2.27 1.91
CA VAL A 2 -21.79 -3.40 2.47
C VAL A 2 -20.92 -2.85 3.58
N THR A 3 -21.21 -3.23 4.82
CA THR A 3 -20.41 -2.84 5.99
C THR A 3 -19.05 -3.54 5.90
N MET A 4 -17.97 -2.80 6.10
CA MET A 4 -16.62 -3.37 6.12
C MET A 4 -16.46 -4.32 7.31
N THR A 5 -15.65 -5.36 7.15
CA THR A 5 -15.26 -6.21 8.28
C THR A 5 -14.36 -5.40 9.23
N PRO A 6 -14.29 -5.76 10.52
CA PRO A 6 -13.41 -5.08 11.48
C PRO A 6 -11.94 -5.02 11.01
N GLU A 7 -11.47 -6.07 10.34
CA GLU A 7 -10.10 -6.13 9.81
C GLU A 7 -9.87 -5.11 8.70
N ARG A 8 -10.82 -4.98 7.76
CA ARG A 8 -10.73 -4.00 6.69
C ARG A 8 -10.86 -2.57 7.22
N GLU A 9 -11.65 -2.37 8.28
CA GLU A 9 -11.80 -1.06 8.92
C GLU A 9 -10.50 -0.65 9.64
N ASN A 10 -9.85 -1.59 10.33
CA ASN A 10 -8.55 -1.37 10.94
C ASN A 10 -7.48 -1.06 9.89
N GLU A 11 -7.45 -1.83 8.79
CA GLU A 11 -6.53 -1.59 7.68
C GLU A 11 -6.76 -0.22 7.04
N TYR A 12 -8.02 0.19 6.86
CA TYR A 12 -8.36 1.52 6.35
C TYR A 12 -7.78 2.63 7.24
N ASN A 13 -8.01 2.54 8.55
CA ASN A 13 -7.53 3.56 9.48
C ASN A 13 -6.00 3.60 9.55
N GLU A 14 -5.35 2.43 9.56
CA GLU A 14 -3.89 2.33 9.58
C GLU A 14 -3.25 2.91 8.32
N LEU A 15 -3.75 2.54 7.13
CA LEU A 15 -3.22 3.05 5.87
C LEU A 15 -3.53 4.53 5.64
N LEU A 16 -4.70 5.01 6.07
CA LEU A 16 -5.01 6.44 6.02
C LEU A 16 -4.03 7.24 6.88
N GLY A 17 -3.80 6.82 8.13
CA GLY A 17 -2.84 7.47 9.01
C GLY A 17 -1.43 7.47 8.44
N TYR A 18 -0.98 6.33 7.90
CA TYR A 18 0.30 6.20 7.23
C TYR A 18 0.47 7.16 6.05
N VAL A 19 -0.43 7.07 5.06
CA VAL A 19 -0.33 7.84 3.81
C VAL A 19 -0.48 9.34 4.06
N ALA A 20 -1.40 9.73 4.95
CA ALA A 20 -1.58 11.13 5.33
C ALA A 20 -0.31 11.69 5.98
N PHE A 21 0.28 10.96 6.93
CA PHE A 21 1.50 11.40 7.59
C PHE A 21 2.68 11.46 6.61
N PHE A 22 2.85 10.41 5.78
CA PHE A 22 3.88 10.38 4.73
C PHE A 22 3.79 11.60 3.81
N ALA A 23 2.59 11.92 3.32
CA ALA A 23 2.37 13.08 2.46
C ALA A 23 2.76 14.40 3.13
N THR A 24 2.45 14.56 4.42
CA THR A 24 2.80 15.76 5.18
C THR A 24 4.32 15.88 5.38
N ILE A 25 4.97 14.81 5.84
CA ILE A 25 6.36 14.90 6.30
C ILE A 25 7.40 14.62 5.20
N VAL A 26 7.06 13.80 4.21
CA VAL A 26 7.95 13.44 3.09
C VAL A 26 7.64 14.30 1.87
N TRP A 27 6.39 14.28 1.39
CA TRP A 27 6.00 15.07 0.20
C TRP A 27 5.80 16.56 0.49
N ARG A 28 5.77 16.96 1.78
CA ARG A 28 5.57 18.35 2.23
C ARG A 28 4.28 18.96 1.70
N ILE A 29 3.25 18.14 1.54
CA ILE A 29 1.90 18.61 1.19
C ILE A 29 1.24 19.16 2.45
N ASP A 30 0.74 20.39 2.36
CA ASP A 30 -0.04 21.00 3.43
C ASP A 30 -1.26 20.10 3.77
N PRO A 31 -1.46 19.70 5.04
CA PRO A 31 -2.64 18.95 5.46
C PRO A 31 -3.98 19.58 5.08
N ALA A 32 -4.04 20.91 4.93
CA ALA A 32 -5.24 21.63 4.50
C ALA A 32 -5.43 21.61 2.97
N SER A 33 -4.44 21.15 2.19
CA SER A 33 -4.52 21.11 0.74
C SER A 33 -5.62 20.15 0.28
N PRO A 34 -6.46 20.51 -0.71
CA PRO A 34 -7.45 19.59 -1.28
C PRO A 34 -6.82 18.34 -1.93
N THR A 35 -5.54 18.42 -2.31
CA THR A 35 -4.79 17.28 -2.86
C THR A 35 -4.11 16.42 -1.79
N HIS A 36 -4.18 16.80 -0.51
CA HIS A 36 -3.65 15.99 0.57
C HIS A 36 -4.44 14.67 0.64
N PRO A 37 -3.77 13.49 0.76
CA PRO A 37 -4.45 12.20 0.67
C PRO A 37 -5.62 12.03 1.64
N ALA A 38 -5.54 12.63 2.84
CA ALA A 38 -6.65 12.60 3.81
C ALA A 38 -7.94 13.25 3.26
N ASN A 39 -7.80 14.37 2.54
CA ASN A 39 -8.92 15.13 1.98
C ASN A 39 -9.45 14.46 0.71
N VAL A 40 -8.55 13.92 -0.13
CA VAL A 40 -8.92 13.14 -1.32
C VAL A 40 -9.71 11.90 -0.94
N ILE A 41 -9.24 11.15 0.07
CA ILE A 41 -9.92 9.94 0.54
C ILE A 41 -11.30 10.24 1.11
N GLU A 42 -11.49 11.34 1.82
CA GLU A 42 -12.80 11.74 2.31
C GLU A 42 -13.82 11.89 1.17
N GLY A 43 -13.43 12.55 0.07
CA GLY A 43 -14.27 12.66 -1.12
C GLY A 43 -14.62 11.31 -1.75
N ILE A 44 -13.64 10.39 -1.84
CA ILE A 44 -13.87 9.04 -2.35
C ILE A 44 -14.82 8.26 -1.43
N VAL A 45 -14.70 8.40 -0.11
CA VAL A 45 -15.63 7.78 0.85
C VAL A 45 -17.04 8.29 0.65
N GLN A 46 -17.22 9.60 0.50
CA GLN A 46 -18.55 10.21 0.29
C GLN A 46 -19.19 9.72 -1.02
N GLN A 47 -18.40 9.59 -2.09
CA GLN A 47 -18.91 9.24 -3.41
C GLN A 47 -19.08 7.72 -3.63
N PHE A 48 -18.15 6.91 -3.13
CA PHE A 48 -18.04 5.49 -3.46
C PHE A 48 -17.98 4.55 -2.25
N GLY A 49 -17.89 5.10 -1.04
CA GLY A 49 -17.82 4.35 0.22
C GLY A 49 -16.40 3.89 0.59
N LYS A 50 -16.21 3.56 1.87
CA LYS A 50 -14.92 3.19 2.45
C LYS A 50 -14.24 1.99 1.78
N SER A 51 -15.01 1.03 1.27
CA SER A 51 -14.42 -0.14 0.59
C SER A 51 -13.62 0.25 -0.66
N LYS A 52 -14.12 1.23 -1.43
CA LYS A 52 -13.40 1.77 -2.60
C LYS A 52 -12.25 2.70 -2.17
N ALA A 53 -12.44 3.48 -1.12
CA ALA A 53 -11.37 4.31 -0.57
C ALA A 53 -10.18 3.48 -0.05
N LEU A 54 -10.44 2.32 0.58
CA LEU A 54 -9.39 1.39 1.03
C LEU A 54 -8.52 0.89 -0.15
N VAL A 55 -9.11 0.68 -1.32
CA VAL A 55 -8.33 0.32 -2.53
C VAL A 55 -7.33 1.42 -2.87
N GLY A 56 -7.78 2.68 -2.92
CA GLY A 56 -6.91 3.82 -3.19
C GLY A 56 -5.81 3.98 -2.14
N LEU A 57 -6.11 3.75 -0.86
CA LEU A 57 -5.11 3.78 0.22
C LEU A 57 -4.02 2.71 0.06
N ARG A 58 -4.39 1.50 -0.38
CA ARG A 58 -3.41 0.43 -0.66
C ARG A 58 -2.50 0.79 -1.83
N GLN A 59 -3.01 1.48 -2.85
CA GLN A 59 -2.21 1.97 -3.97
C GLN A 59 -1.26 3.06 -3.50
N ALA A 60 -1.76 4.08 -2.80
CA ALA A 60 -0.91 5.17 -2.28
C ALA A 60 0.17 4.66 -1.33
N ALA A 61 -0.13 3.67 -0.47
CA ALA A 61 0.86 3.05 0.41
C ALA A 61 1.89 2.19 -0.34
N ASN A 62 1.58 1.74 -1.55
CA ASN A 62 2.57 1.12 -2.42
C ASN A 62 3.47 2.17 -3.10
N ASP A 63 2.90 3.29 -3.56
CA ASP A 63 3.67 4.34 -4.23
C ASP A 63 4.80 4.87 -3.32
N THR A 64 4.56 4.94 -2.00
CA THR A 64 5.61 5.29 -1.03
C THR A 64 6.73 4.26 -0.96
N PHE A 65 6.47 2.97 -1.20
CA PHE A 65 7.51 1.94 -1.26
C PHE A 65 8.43 2.16 -2.46
N GLU A 66 7.86 2.50 -3.62
CA GLU A 66 8.63 2.78 -4.83
C GLU A 66 9.53 4.00 -4.63
N GLU A 67 8.97 5.06 -4.07
CA GLU A 67 9.69 6.32 -3.84
C GLU A 67 10.79 6.18 -2.78
N THR A 68 10.57 5.37 -1.75
CA THR A 68 11.54 5.16 -0.67
C THR A 68 12.60 4.12 -1.01
N SER A 69 12.56 3.49 -2.19
CA SER A 69 13.46 2.41 -2.60
C SER A 69 14.95 2.77 -2.51
N ASN A 70 15.30 4.03 -2.81
CA ASN A 70 16.67 4.53 -2.80
C ASN A 70 17.11 5.14 -1.46
N TRP A 71 16.24 5.11 -0.43
CA TRP A 71 16.61 5.64 0.88
C TRP A 71 17.69 4.77 1.52
N ASN A 72 18.72 5.42 2.06
CA ASN A 72 19.69 4.74 2.92
C ASN A 72 19.08 4.46 4.31
N SER A 73 19.81 3.69 5.13
CA SER A 73 19.35 3.27 6.45
C SER A 73 19.11 4.45 7.41
N GLU A 74 19.91 5.51 7.32
CA GLU A 74 19.80 6.69 8.18
C GLU A 74 18.54 7.50 7.86
N ALA A 75 18.31 7.83 6.59
CA ALA A 75 17.12 8.54 6.13
C ALA A 75 15.84 7.79 6.53
N ARG A 76 15.87 6.45 6.39
CA ARG A 76 14.74 5.61 6.79
C ARG A 76 14.53 5.58 8.30
N ALA A 77 15.60 5.55 9.10
CA ALA A 77 15.50 5.59 10.56
C ALA A 77 14.89 6.92 11.04
N VAL A 78 15.36 8.05 10.50
CA VAL A 78 14.83 9.39 10.83
C VAL A 78 13.35 9.50 10.49
N ALA A 79 12.95 9.03 9.30
CA ALA A 79 11.53 9.00 8.95
C ALA A 79 10.73 8.14 9.93
N ASP A 80 11.15 6.89 10.14
CA ASP A 80 10.47 5.95 11.03
C ASP A 80 10.32 6.48 12.47
N ASP A 81 11.30 7.21 13.00
CA ASP A 81 11.19 7.88 14.31
C ASP A 81 10.03 8.88 14.33
N GLY A 82 9.87 9.65 13.25
CA GLY A 82 8.71 10.54 13.06
C GLY A 82 7.38 9.78 13.02
N PHE A 83 7.30 8.68 12.26
CA PHE A 83 6.09 7.85 12.20
C PHE A 83 5.74 7.26 13.58
N ARG A 84 6.74 6.77 14.33
CA ARG A 84 6.53 6.23 15.69
C ARG A 84 6.05 7.31 16.65
N ALA A 85 6.65 8.49 16.61
CA ALA A 85 6.24 9.61 17.45
C ALA A 85 4.79 10.06 17.17
N ALA A 86 4.35 9.95 15.92
CA ALA A 86 2.98 10.21 15.50
C ALA A 86 2.00 9.05 15.77
N GLY A 87 2.47 7.91 16.27
CA GLY A 87 1.63 6.74 16.57
C GLY A 87 1.07 6.03 15.34
N VAL A 88 1.70 6.21 14.17
CA VAL A 88 1.31 5.58 12.90
C VAL A 88 2.31 4.49 12.51
N VAL A 89 1.88 3.57 11.63
CA VAL A 89 2.77 2.51 11.12
C VAL A 89 3.94 3.13 10.34
N THR A 90 5.14 2.57 10.48
CA THR A 90 6.35 3.14 9.89
C THR A 90 6.58 2.70 8.45
N VAL A 91 7.43 3.42 7.71
CA VAL A 91 7.82 3.06 6.35
C VAL A 91 8.45 1.67 6.33
N SER A 92 9.39 1.38 7.25
CA SER A 92 10.02 0.05 7.30
C SER A 92 9.02 -1.08 7.56
N GLU A 93 8.00 -0.84 8.40
CA GLU A 93 6.99 -1.87 8.68
C GLU A 93 6.08 -2.12 7.46
N ILE A 94 5.68 -1.07 6.74
CA ILE A 94 4.96 -1.20 5.47
C ILE A 94 5.78 -2.06 4.49
N ILE A 95 7.05 -1.70 4.26
CA ILE A 95 7.96 -2.43 3.36
C ILE A 95 8.13 -3.90 3.79
N ARG A 96 8.30 -4.14 5.09
CA ARG A 96 8.43 -5.50 5.64
C ARG A 96 7.18 -6.32 5.37
N ARG A 97 5.98 -5.75 5.57
CA ARG A 97 4.70 -6.42 5.31
C ARG A 97 4.53 -6.75 3.83
N TYR A 98 4.84 -5.82 2.92
CA TYR A 98 4.86 -6.08 1.47
C TYR A 98 5.82 -7.23 1.13
N SER A 99 7.05 -7.17 1.62
CA SER A 99 8.09 -8.19 1.38
C SER A 99 7.69 -9.58 1.89
N MET A 100 7.08 -9.66 3.08
CA MET A 100 6.58 -10.93 3.64
C MET A 100 5.35 -11.45 2.91
N SER A 101 4.44 -10.56 2.52
CA SER A 101 3.25 -10.93 1.74
C SER A 101 3.68 -11.52 0.40
N TYR A 102 4.58 -10.83 -0.32
CA TYR A 102 5.19 -11.30 -1.55
C TYR A 102 5.78 -12.72 -1.42
N LYS A 103 6.69 -12.92 -0.45
CA LYS A 103 7.32 -14.23 -0.21
C LYS A 103 6.30 -15.34 0.06
N ARG A 104 5.23 -15.03 0.81
CA ARG A 104 4.15 -16.00 1.09
C ARG A 104 3.35 -16.34 -0.17
N ILE A 105 3.01 -15.35 -0.98
CA ILE A 105 2.23 -15.55 -2.21
C ILE A 105 3.02 -16.41 -3.20
N VAL A 106 4.29 -16.06 -3.45
CA VAL A 106 5.18 -16.83 -4.35
C VAL A 106 5.34 -18.26 -3.86
N LYS A 107 5.60 -18.47 -2.56
CA LYS A 107 5.72 -19.81 -1.98
C LYS A 107 4.43 -20.63 -2.11
N ARG A 108 3.27 -19.98 -1.97
CA ARG A 108 1.96 -20.65 -1.98
C ARG A 108 1.43 -20.89 -3.40
N GLY A 109 1.83 -20.08 -4.37
CA GLY A 109 1.46 -20.23 -5.78
C GLY A 109 0.02 -19.81 -6.11
N PHE A 110 -0.67 -19.05 -5.24
CA PHE A 110 -1.96 -18.43 -5.54
C PHE A 110 -2.21 -17.21 -4.67
N ILE A 111 -3.04 -16.27 -5.15
CA ILE A 111 -3.52 -15.09 -4.42
C ILE A 111 -4.81 -15.44 -3.68
N LYS A 112 -4.91 -15.16 -2.38
CA LYS A 112 -6.07 -15.56 -1.58
C LYS A 112 -7.17 -14.49 -1.48
N ASN A 113 -6.81 -13.22 -1.67
CA ASN A 113 -7.69 -12.08 -1.45
C ASN A 113 -7.17 -10.82 -2.15
N ASP A 114 -8.02 -9.79 -2.20
CA ASP A 114 -7.71 -8.51 -2.85
C ASP A 114 -6.41 -7.88 -2.34
N THR A 115 -6.12 -7.97 -1.04
CA THR A 115 -4.92 -7.38 -0.46
C THR A 115 -3.66 -7.99 -1.08
N GLU A 116 -3.62 -9.31 -1.19
CA GLU A 116 -2.50 -10.02 -1.83
C GLU A 116 -2.48 -9.76 -3.34
N TYR A 117 -3.64 -9.60 -3.99
CA TYR A 117 -3.71 -9.18 -5.39
C TYR A 117 -3.02 -7.84 -5.60
N TYR A 118 -3.35 -6.83 -4.79
CA TYR A 118 -2.74 -5.50 -4.91
C TYR A 118 -1.23 -5.52 -4.63
N VAL A 119 -0.75 -6.38 -3.73
CA VAL A 119 0.70 -6.57 -3.51
C VAL A 119 1.39 -7.08 -4.78
N ILE A 120 0.82 -8.08 -5.46
CA ILE A 120 1.43 -8.62 -6.69
C ILE A 120 1.28 -7.65 -7.86
N ASN A 121 0.09 -7.07 -8.04
CA ASN A 121 -0.18 -6.13 -9.11
C ASN A 121 0.72 -4.90 -9.03
N ALA A 122 0.96 -4.37 -7.83
CA ALA A 122 1.93 -3.30 -7.61
C ALA A 122 3.34 -3.65 -8.12
N ILE A 123 3.84 -4.85 -7.79
CA ILE A 123 5.15 -5.32 -8.24
C ILE A 123 5.20 -5.45 -9.77
N LEU A 124 4.12 -5.91 -10.40
CA LEU A 124 4.00 -6.03 -11.85
C LEU A 124 3.98 -4.67 -12.54
N VAL A 125 3.25 -3.69 -12.00
CA VAL A 125 3.15 -2.33 -12.57
C VAL A 125 4.44 -1.54 -12.37
N ASN A 126 5.19 -1.83 -11.31
CA ASN A 126 6.48 -1.19 -11.04
C ASN A 126 7.53 -1.60 -12.10
N GLN A 127 7.86 -0.66 -12.99
CA GLN A 127 8.88 -0.82 -14.04
C GLN A 127 10.32 -0.80 -13.50
N GLY A 128 10.52 -0.33 -12.27
CA GLY A 128 11.82 -0.32 -11.56
C GLY A 128 12.06 -1.56 -10.69
N SER A 129 11.13 -2.53 -10.66
CA SER A 129 11.30 -3.74 -9.87
C SER A 129 12.40 -4.63 -10.46
N ALA A 130 13.41 -4.97 -9.65
CA ALA A 130 14.52 -5.85 -10.02
C ALA A 130 14.12 -7.35 -10.09
N ILE A 131 12.88 -7.64 -10.50
CA ILE A 131 12.40 -9.02 -10.67
C ILE A 131 12.79 -9.52 -12.07
N SER A 132 13.14 -10.80 -12.16
CA SER A 132 13.47 -11.43 -13.45
C SER A 132 12.22 -11.57 -14.34
N ASP A 133 12.40 -11.69 -15.66
CA ASP A 133 11.30 -11.93 -16.60
C ASP A 133 10.49 -13.20 -16.26
N HIS A 134 11.18 -14.25 -15.79
CA HIS A 134 10.54 -15.48 -15.34
C HIS A 134 9.68 -15.28 -14.09
N GLU A 135 10.17 -14.47 -13.15
CA GLU A 135 9.44 -14.10 -11.95
C GLU A 135 8.23 -13.23 -12.31
N ARG A 136 8.41 -12.24 -13.17
CA ARG A 136 7.32 -11.40 -13.72
C ARG A 136 6.22 -12.23 -14.38
N ALA A 137 6.58 -13.15 -15.28
CA ALA A 137 5.61 -14.05 -15.92
C ALA A 137 4.89 -14.97 -14.91
N SER A 138 5.58 -15.36 -13.84
CA SER A 138 4.95 -16.14 -12.76
C SER A 138 3.95 -15.32 -11.97
N LEU A 139 4.29 -14.08 -11.61
CA LEU A 139 3.38 -13.17 -10.92
C LEU A 139 2.16 -12.81 -11.77
N GLN A 140 2.34 -12.61 -13.06
CA GLN A 140 1.25 -12.30 -13.99
C GLN A 140 0.24 -13.43 -14.11
N ARG A 141 0.72 -14.69 -14.16
CA ARG A 141 -0.17 -15.87 -14.08
C ARG A 141 -0.96 -15.93 -12.76
N LEU A 142 -0.37 -15.47 -11.64
CA LEU A 142 -1.08 -15.44 -10.37
C LEU A 142 -2.21 -14.41 -10.37
N THR A 143 -1.99 -13.22 -10.95
CA THR A 143 -3.02 -12.19 -11.06
C THR A 143 -4.14 -12.59 -12.02
N GLU A 144 -3.81 -13.14 -13.19
CA GLU A 144 -4.78 -13.67 -14.15
C GLU A 144 -5.67 -14.74 -13.52
N ALA A 145 -5.06 -15.74 -12.84
CA ALA A 145 -5.80 -16.81 -12.18
C ALA A 145 -6.67 -16.35 -11.00
N PHE A 146 -6.38 -15.18 -10.41
CA PHE A 146 -7.22 -14.57 -9.38
C PHE A 146 -8.39 -13.81 -10.01
N GLU A 147 -8.14 -13.04 -11.08
CA GLU A 147 -9.16 -12.31 -11.82
C GLU A 147 -10.18 -13.25 -12.49
N GLU A 148 -9.77 -14.41 -13.00
CA GLU A 148 -10.68 -15.43 -13.54
C GLU A 148 -11.66 -16.01 -12.51
N LYS A 149 -11.35 -15.88 -11.21
CA LYS A 149 -12.17 -16.42 -10.11
C LYS A 149 -13.01 -15.38 -9.38
N ALA A 150 -12.80 -14.09 -9.66
CA ALA A 150 -13.44 -12.96 -9.00
C ALA A 150 -14.78 -12.58 -9.66
#